data_AF-X0YI36-F1
#
_entry.id   AF-X0YI36-F1
#
_cell.length_a   1.000
_cell.length_b   1.000
_cell.length_c   1.000
_cell.angle_alpha   90.00
_cell.angle_beta   90.00
_cell.angle_gamma   90.00
#
_symmetry.space_group_name_H-M   'P 1'
#
loop_
_entity.id
_entity.type
_entity.pdbx_description
1 polymer ?
#
loop_
_entity_poly.entity_id
_entity_poly.type
_entity_poly.pdbx_seq_one_letter_code
_entity_poly.pdbx_strand_id
1 'polypeptide(L)' 'KELSAGEYISYGRTHTTIKKRTKVASLPVGYADGYNRLLSNQGEVLVISYLKYLKLF' A
#
# COMPACT_ATOMS: atom_id res chain seq x y z
N LYS A 1 1.74 -10.46 2.03
CA LYS A 1 1.30 -10.71 3.42
C LYS A 1 -0.21 -10.65 3.49
N GLU A 2 -0.87 -11.49 4.30
CA GLU A 2 -2.29 -11.34 4.63
C GLU A 2 -2.43 -10.65 5.98
N LEU A 3 -3.39 -9.73 6.08
CA LEU A 3 -3.71 -8.97 7.28
C LEU A 3 -5.18 -9.16 7.66
N SER A 4 -5.44 -9.27 8.96
CA SER A 4 -6.77 -9.23 9.57
C SER A 4 -7.32 -7.80 9.60
N ALA A 5 -8.59 -7.64 9.92
CA ALA A 5 -9.18 -6.32 10.14
C ALA A 5 -8.56 -5.65 11.38
N GLY A 6 -8.37 -4.33 11.32
CA GLY A 6 -7.81 -3.52 12.41
C GLY A 6 -6.28 -3.46 12.47
N GLU A 7 -5.58 -4.13 11.55
CA GLU A 7 -4.12 -4.04 11.46
C GLU A 7 -3.69 -2.76 10.73
N TYR A 8 -2.58 -2.19 11.20
CA TYR A 8 -2.01 -0.98 10.61
C TYR A 8 -0.93 -1.31 9.59
N ILE A 9 -0.89 -0.54 8.51
CA ILE A 9 0.15 -0.61 7.49
C ILE A 9 0.99 0.67 7.52
N SER A 10 2.30 0.51 7.33
CA SER A 10 3.32 1.55 7.37
C SER A 10 3.64 2.15 8.73
N TYR A 11 4.76 2.87 8.76
CA TYR A 11 5.18 3.71 9.86
C TYR A 11 4.21 4.90 9.98
N GLY A 12 3.82 5.25 11.21
CA GLY A 12 2.83 6.29 11.47
C GLY A 12 1.37 5.84 11.40
N ARG A 13 1.09 4.56 11.08
CA ARG A 13 -0.25 3.94 11.20
C ARG A 13 -1.36 4.70 10.47
N THR A 14 -1.04 5.32 9.33
CA THR A 14 -1.96 6.17 8.54
C THR A 14 -2.96 5.38 7.71
N HIS A 15 -2.86 4.03 7.69
CA HIS A 15 -3.81 3.16 7.04
C HIS A 15 -4.15 1.95 7.92
N THR A 16 -5.45 1.70 8.06
CA THR A 16 -6.01 0.58 8.81
C THR A 16 -6.78 -0.33 7.87
N THR A 17 -6.60 -1.64 8.02
CA THR A 17 -7.34 -2.64 7.25
C THR A 17 -8.79 -2.74 7.73
N ILE A 18 -9.74 -2.43 6.84
CA ILE A 18 -11.18 -2.46 7.17
C ILE A 18 -11.80 -3.83 6.82
N LYS A 19 -11.23 -4.53 5.84
CA LYS A 19 -11.75 -5.83 5.37
C LYS A 19 -11.29 -6.96 6.29
N LYS A 20 -12.15 -7.99 6.46
CA LYS A 20 -11.84 -9.21 7.23
C LYS A 20 -10.50 -9.86 6.84
N ARG A 21 -10.16 -9.82 5.54
CA ARG A 21 -8.84 -10.21 5.03
C ARG A 21 -8.37 -9.19 3.99
N THR A 22 -7.18 -8.66 4.19
CA THR A 22 -6.51 -7.74 3.26
C THR A 22 -5.19 -8.36 2.81
N LYS A 23 -5.02 -8.54 1.50
CA LYS A 23 -3.76 -9.03 0.92
C LYS A 23 -2.90 -7.83 0.53
N VAL A 24 -1.71 -7.76 1.11
CA VAL A 24 -0.74 -6.69 0.90
C VAL A 24 0.46 -7.23 0.15
N ALA A 25 0.92 -6.48 -0.85
CA ALA A 25 2.17 -6.72 -1.57
C ALA A 25 3.09 -5.52 -1.37
N SER A 26 4.38 -5.78 -1.20
CA SER A 26 5.42 -4.75 -1.22
C SER A 26 5.97 -4.65 -2.63
N LEU A 27 6.12 -3.44 -3.14
CA LEU A 27 6.80 -3.19 -4.41
C LEU A 27 8.26 -2.87 -4.13
N PRO A 28 9.23 -3.41 -4.90
CA PRO A 28 10.64 -3.10 -4.75
C PRO A 28 10.98 -1.78 -5.46
N VAL A 29 10.22 -0.73 -5.16
CA VAL A 29 10.44 0.64 -5.65
C VAL A 29 10.18 1.61 -4.50
N GLY A 30 10.86 2.75 -4.50
CA GLY A 30 10.72 3.76 -3.47
C GLY A 30 11.20 5.13 -3.93
N TYR A 31 11.44 6.00 -2.95
CA TYR A 31 11.83 7.39 -3.23
C TYR A 31 13.18 7.52 -3.92
N ALA A 32 14.09 6.57 -3.71
CA ALA A 32 15.39 6.53 -4.38
C ALA A 32 15.25 6.29 -5.90
N ASP A 33 14.14 5.69 -6.32
CA ASP A 33 13.82 5.44 -7.73
C ASP A 33 13.06 6.61 -8.38
N GLY A 34 12.87 7.73 -7.64
CA GLY A 34 12.23 8.96 -8.14
C GLY A 34 10.79 9.17 -7.71
N TYR A 35 10.19 8.27 -6.91
CA TYR A 35 8.83 8.47 -6.38
C TYR A 35 8.81 9.51 -5.26
N ASN A 36 7.95 10.53 -5.36
CA ASN A 36 7.86 11.55 -4.33
C ASN A 36 7.31 10.96 -3.02
N ARG A 37 8.12 11.03 -1.94
CA ARG A 37 7.74 10.57 -0.59
C ARG A 37 6.44 11.21 -0.08
N LEU A 38 6.14 12.43 -0.49
CA LEU A 38 4.91 13.14 -0.11
C LEU A 38 3.64 12.47 -0.67
N LEU A 39 3.77 11.62 -1.69
CA LEU A 39 2.67 10.83 -2.26
C LEU A 39 2.43 9.51 -1.51
N SER A 40 3.11 9.28 -0.38
CA SER A 40 2.83 8.11 0.47
C SER A 40 1.34 8.11 0.84
N ASN A 41 0.73 6.93 0.74
CA ASN A 41 -0.70 6.72 0.98
C ASN A 41 -1.64 7.44 -0.03
N GLN A 42 -1.13 7.96 -1.15
CA GLN A 42 -1.91 8.62 -2.20
C GLN A 42 -1.74 8.00 -3.60
N GLY A 43 -0.79 7.08 -3.78
CA GLY A 43 -0.54 6.42 -5.05
C GLY A 43 -1.46 5.23 -5.34
N GLU A 44 -1.67 4.98 -6.64
CA GLU A 44 -2.32 3.79 -7.19
C GLU A 44 -1.38 3.05 -8.14
N VAL A 45 -1.53 1.74 -8.27
CA VAL A 45 -0.65 0.89 -9.09
C VAL A 45 -1.50 -0.05 -9.93
N LEU A 46 -1.22 -0.11 -11.23
CA LEU A 46 -1.84 -1.11 -12.10
C LEU A 46 -1.06 -2.44 -12.00
N VAL A 47 -1.76 -3.53 -11.69
CA VAL A 47 -1.16 -4.88 -11.65
C VAL A 47 -1.82 -5.75 -12.70
N ILE A 48 -1.10 -6.02 -13.80
CA ILE A 48 -1.47 -6.96 -14.87
C ILE A 48 -2.96 -6.82 -15.27
N SER A 49 -3.28 -5.68 -15.88
CA SER A 49 -4.61 -5.36 -16.44
C SER A 49 -5.78 -5.25 -15.47
N TYR A 50 -5.57 -5.46 -14.16
CA TYR A 50 -6.53 -5.15 -13.11
C TYR A 50 -6.09 -3.89 -12.36
N LEU A 51 -6.92 -2.84 -12.39
CA LEU A 51 -6.78 -1.68 -11.51
C LEU A 51 -6.94 -2.16 -10.07
N LYS A 52 -5.85 -2.17 -9.30
CA LYS A 52 -5.87 -2.49 -7.88
C LYS A 52 -5.24 -1.35 -7.10
N TYR A 53 -5.98 -0.84 -6.13
CA TYR A 53 -5.47 0.11 -5.16
C TYR A 53 -4.36 -0.54 -4.33
N LEU A 54 -3.12 -0.38 -4.79
CA LEU A 54 -1.94 -0.65 -3.98
C LEU A 54 -1.48 0.68 -3.44
N LYS A 55 -1.89 0.98 -2.21
CA LYS A 55 -1.40 2.15 -1.48
C LYS A 55 0.11 1.98 -1.29
N LEU A 56 0.91 2.76 -2.02
CA LEU A 56 2.35 2.86 -1.76
C LEU A 56 2.54 3.47 -0.38
N PHE A 57 3.34 2.83 0.45
CA PHE A 57 3.64 3.24 1.82
C PHE A 57 5.05 3.82 1.91
#